data_AF-Q7RHU0-F1
#
_entry.id   AF-Q7RHU0-F1
#
_cell.length_a   1.000
_cell.length_b   1.000
_cell.length_c   1.000
_cell.angle_alpha   90.00
_cell.angle_beta   90.00
_cell.angle_gamma   90.00
#
_symmetry.space_group_name_H-M   'P 1'
#
loop_
_entity.id
_entity.type
_entity.pdbx_description
1 polymer ?
#
loop_
_entity_poly.entity_id
_entity_poly.type
_entity_poly.pdbx_seq_one_letter_code
_entity_poly.pdbx_strand_id
1 'polypeptide(L)'
;MKEENKHNCLKNDNNSYTIPQEKEGRCLSSDNFIDKINKMRGEKRSIKRDKKYLHFNLYKENKDICEILKKLKINLKKNNSDISYCGIKDKRGITIQKFCIQKIKKEDIYKMLINNNNWCNNVYLSNLEYKKNKLSLGYLKGNFFKILIRGVNNNEDEKIKFHNLFEILKNFGFINYYGHQRFGSKKIKNYQIGISILKKNYKQALFLIIENTDLDSEKKKTLMDYLDKVEKEFIQSNDIIHKSENESKNESENKNDRSNVELNEIGPIDPNSGLKPDNDTQILNSNSDKPIKIATIKNEKNFEKKKKKYQKNNDHLNRFLNKKKNEKNIIPNEIEEIINSISNNSHVEKIILGSLKNNHNFKNAFMNIPKDIFSLFIHATQSLIFNILVNIRMNKFGFKIVIGDLVQLSHKGNYGTELKSPDGVNSDYTYDSMSESETNYSDKKLNDSSLNNEIDFDETKIIIITEENISQYNIYDVVLPLPGDKNTLFPSNLIDEYKKVLESFELSFDHFKSDKHLFNASGGYRKIVVKPSNLHSVFIKADLTKKNTIPIIKGDLYNLINHKNDQSEQTYDQQLDQNIVFTNSSLYHDHLIKEIPNYQEMSSIFLTCSLPKSSYITVALMEIIK
;
A
#
# COMPACT_ATOMS: atom_id res chain seq x y z
N MET A 1 -38.20 50.44 0.30
CA MET A 1 -39.35 50.76 1.16
C MET A 1 -40.46 49.78 0.83
N LYS A 2 -40.96 49.07 1.86
CA LYS A 2 -42.33 48.55 2.14
C LYS A 2 -43.41 48.88 1.06
N GLU A 3 -44.42 48.08 0.71
CA GLU A 3 -45.35 47.13 1.38
C GLU A 3 -46.15 46.43 0.22
N GLU A 4 -46.43 45.12 0.20
CA GLU A 4 -47.58 44.37 0.79
C GLU A 4 -49.01 44.90 0.57
N ASN A 5 -49.90 44.08 -0.02
CA ASN A 5 -51.26 43.68 0.45
C ASN A 5 -52.02 42.94 -0.68
N LYS A 6 -52.34 41.64 -0.62
CA LYS A 6 -53.32 40.86 0.18
C LYS A 6 -54.82 41.21 -0.05
N HIS A 7 -55.50 40.21 -0.66
CA HIS A 7 -56.88 39.70 -0.46
C HIS A 7 -58.02 40.61 0.02
N ASN A 8 -59.17 40.49 -0.67
CA ASN A 8 -60.42 40.04 -0.01
C ASN A 8 -61.49 39.54 -0.99
N CYS A 9 -62.09 38.41 -0.63
CA CYS A 9 -63.32 37.82 -1.17
C CYS A 9 -64.56 38.62 -0.75
N LEU A 10 -65.72 38.40 -1.39
CA LEU A 10 -67.06 38.30 -0.75
C LEU A 10 -68.17 37.88 -1.76
N LYS A 11 -68.84 36.75 -1.44
CA LYS A 11 -70.30 36.45 -1.46
C LYS A 11 -71.07 36.36 -2.80
N ASN A 12 -71.62 35.18 -3.18
CA ASN A 12 -72.93 34.55 -2.79
C ASN A 12 -74.11 35.16 -3.59
N ASP A 13 -75.15 34.51 -4.12
CA ASP A 13 -75.78 33.18 -4.05
C ASP A 13 -76.73 33.06 -5.28
N ASN A 14 -77.05 31.85 -5.78
CA ASN A 14 -78.43 31.38 -6.04
C ASN A 14 -78.55 30.10 -6.91
N ASN A 15 -79.49 29.26 -6.48
CA ASN A 15 -79.85 27.91 -6.91
C ASN A 15 -80.40 27.77 -8.33
N SER A 16 -80.17 26.64 -8.99
CA SER A 16 -81.22 25.62 -9.25
C SER A 16 -80.72 24.48 -10.16
N TYR A 17 -81.15 23.27 -9.83
CA TYR A 17 -80.80 22.01 -10.47
C TYR A 17 -81.52 21.79 -11.80
N THR A 18 -80.84 21.19 -12.77
CA THR A 18 -81.48 20.33 -13.79
C THR A 18 -80.59 19.12 -14.07
N ILE A 19 -81.15 17.93 -13.83
CA ILE A 19 -80.58 16.62 -14.16
C ILE A 19 -81.04 16.25 -15.58
N PRO A 20 -80.14 15.78 -16.45
CA PRO A 20 -80.50 14.78 -17.45
C PRO A 20 -79.91 13.42 -17.07
N GLN A 21 -80.76 12.40 -17.11
CA GLN A 21 -80.45 11.01 -16.86
C GLN A 21 -79.49 10.42 -17.91
N GLU A 22 -78.59 9.59 -17.39
CA GLU A 22 -78.00 8.35 -17.91
C GLU A 22 -77.82 8.16 -19.43
N LYS A 23 -76.56 7.95 -19.83
CA LYS A 23 -76.14 6.73 -20.53
C LYS A 23 -74.65 6.47 -20.31
N GLU A 24 -74.37 5.23 -19.91
CA GLU A 24 -73.07 4.69 -19.52
C GLU A 24 -72.00 4.84 -20.61
N GLY A 25 -70.75 5.13 -20.19
CA GLY A 25 -69.63 5.18 -21.13
C GLY A 25 -68.27 5.53 -20.50
N ARG A 26 -67.65 4.52 -19.88
CA ARG A 26 -66.19 4.38 -19.62
C ARG A 26 -65.54 5.26 -18.55
N CYS A 27 -65.09 4.58 -17.49
CA CYS A 27 -64.12 5.06 -16.51
C CYS A 27 -62.89 5.69 -17.18
N LEU A 28 -62.69 6.99 -16.99
CA LEU A 28 -61.37 7.60 -17.07
C LEU A 28 -60.70 7.40 -15.70
N SER A 29 -59.70 6.53 -15.68
CA SER A 29 -58.84 6.26 -14.53
C SER A 29 -58.29 7.57 -13.97
N SER A 30 -58.65 7.88 -12.74
CA SER A 30 -57.98 8.86 -11.91
C SER A 30 -56.52 8.45 -11.77
N ASP A 31 -55.62 9.12 -12.48
CA ASP A 31 -54.21 9.18 -12.10
C ASP A 31 -54.18 9.78 -10.69
N ASN A 32 -54.20 8.91 -9.68
CA ASN A 32 -54.26 9.32 -8.29
C ASN A 32 -53.08 10.26 -8.02
N PHE A 33 -53.37 11.41 -7.43
CA PHE A 33 -52.35 12.39 -7.00
C PHE A 33 -51.20 11.73 -6.20
N ILE A 34 -51.55 10.67 -5.45
CA ILE A 34 -50.62 9.81 -4.70
C ILE A 34 -49.63 9.08 -5.63
N ASP A 35 -50.06 8.60 -6.79
CA ASP A 35 -49.21 7.91 -7.76
C ASP A 35 -48.24 8.87 -8.46
N LYS A 36 -48.66 10.10 -8.76
CA LYS A 36 -47.76 11.17 -9.20
C LYS A 36 -46.70 11.50 -8.14
N ILE A 37 -47.08 11.60 -6.87
CA ILE A 37 -46.13 11.83 -5.76
C ILE A 37 -45.17 10.65 -5.61
N ASN A 38 -45.65 9.41 -5.69
CA ASN A 38 -44.83 8.22 -5.57
C ASN A 38 -43.88 8.07 -6.75
N LYS A 39 -44.32 8.40 -7.98
CA LYS A 39 -43.46 8.46 -9.17
C LYS A 39 -42.37 9.53 -9.02
N MET A 40 -42.72 10.75 -8.58
CA MET A 40 -41.73 11.80 -8.29
C MET A 40 -40.75 11.39 -7.16
N ARG A 41 -41.22 10.67 -6.14
CA ARG A 41 -40.36 10.14 -5.06
C ARG A 41 -39.46 9.01 -5.57
N GLY A 42 -39.95 8.15 -6.46
CA GLY A 42 -39.20 7.10 -7.13
C GLY A 42 -38.11 7.65 -8.03
N GLU A 43 -38.42 8.64 -8.86
CA GLU A 43 -37.47 9.37 -9.70
C GLU A 43 -36.42 10.08 -8.85
N LYS A 44 -36.81 10.80 -7.79
CA LYS A 44 -35.86 11.39 -6.83
C LYS A 44 -34.97 10.36 -6.12
N ARG A 45 -35.50 9.17 -5.82
CA ARG A 45 -34.72 8.04 -5.24
C ARG A 45 -33.75 7.46 -6.26
N SER A 46 -34.14 7.33 -7.53
CA SER A 46 -33.26 6.87 -8.62
C SER A 46 -32.13 7.88 -8.89
N ILE A 47 -32.43 9.18 -8.93
CA ILE A 47 -31.47 10.27 -9.09
C ILE A 47 -30.51 10.35 -7.89
N LYS A 48 -30.98 10.02 -6.67
CA LYS A 48 -30.13 9.89 -5.48
C LYS A 48 -29.23 8.64 -5.53
N ARG A 49 -29.68 7.54 -6.14
CA ARG A 49 -28.87 6.33 -6.35
C ARG A 49 -27.75 6.56 -7.37
N ASP A 50 -28.01 7.36 -8.40
CA ASP A 50 -27.04 7.64 -9.47
C ASP A 50 -25.96 8.67 -9.09
N LYS A 51 -26.18 9.48 -8.04
CA LYS A 51 -25.25 10.49 -7.52
C LYS A 51 -24.48 10.01 -6.28
N LYS A 52 -23.85 8.84 -6.35
CA LYS A 52 -23.14 8.24 -5.20
C LYS A 52 -21.78 8.89 -4.91
N TYR A 53 -21.04 9.27 -5.95
CA TYR A 53 -19.70 9.87 -5.83
C TYR A 53 -19.59 11.17 -6.64
N LEU A 54 -19.08 12.22 -6.03
CA LEU A 54 -18.70 13.45 -6.73
C LEU A 54 -17.24 13.34 -7.18
N HIS A 55 -17.03 13.22 -8.48
CA HIS A 55 -15.73 13.20 -9.12
C HIS A 55 -15.28 14.62 -9.46
N PHE A 56 -13.98 14.87 -9.40
CA PHE A 56 -13.37 16.13 -9.82
C PHE A 56 -11.89 15.92 -10.14
N ASN A 57 -11.31 16.87 -10.86
CA ASN A 57 -9.87 16.98 -11.04
C ASN A 57 -9.30 17.83 -9.89
N LEU A 58 -8.22 17.33 -9.29
CA LEU A 58 -7.45 18.03 -8.27
C LEU A 58 -6.11 18.42 -8.85
N TYR A 59 -5.91 19.73 -8.98
CA TYR A 59 -4.64 20.35 -9.33
C TYR A 59 -3.90 20.72 -8.06
N LYS A 60 -2.60 20.46 -7.99
CA LYS A 60 -1.74 20.85 -6.87
C LYS A 60 -0.34 21.26 -7.34
N GLU A 61 0.27 22.24 -6.67
CA GLU A 61 1.66 22.66 -6.90
C GLU A 61 2.49 22.53 -5.63
N ASN A 62 3.60 21.80 -5.69
CA ASN A 62 4.52 21.62 -4.57
C ASN A 62 3.83 21.18 -3.26
N LYS A 63 2.78 20.35 -3.38
CA LYS A 63 1.92 19.95 -2.28
C LYS A 63 1.90 18.44 -2.12
N ASP A 64 1.95 18.04 -0.86
CA ASP A 64 1.80 16.66 -0.45
C ASP A 64 0.31 16.28 -0.35
N ILE A 65 -0.03 15.05 -0.73
CA ILE A 65 -1.42 14.62 -0.77
C ILE A 65 -2.05 14.53 0.63
N CYS A 66 -1.30 14.18 1.68
CA CYS A 66 -1.84 14.11 3.04
C CYS A 66 -2.22 15.48 3.58
N GLU A 67 -1.47 16.53 3.25
CA GLU A 67 -1.85 17.90 3.62
C GLU A 67 -3.23 18.24 3.05
N ILE A 68 -3.47 17.86 1.80
CA ILE A 68 -4.73 18.12 1.11
C ILE A 68 -5.85 17.26 1.67
N LEU A 69 -5.60 15.96 1.90
CA LEU A 69 -6.57 15.05 2.50
C LEU A 69 -7.00 15.53 3.90
N LYS A 70 -6.05 15.98 4.74
CA LYS A 70 -6.35 16.54 6.06
C LYS A 70 -7.31 17.73 5.96
N LYS A 71 -7.05 18.67 5.04
CA LYS A 71 -7.91 19.83 4.80
C LYS A 71 -9.28 19.44 4.26
N LEU A 72 -9.37 18.51 3.30
CA LEU A 72 -10.65 18.03 2.79
C LEU A 72 -11.50 17.38 3.88
N LYS A 73 -10.89 16.54 4.74
CA LYS A 73 -11.58 15.88 5.85
C LYS A 73 -12.17 16.88 6.84
N ILE A 74 -11.38 17.87 7.27
CA ILE A 74 -11.80 18.88 8.23
C ILE A 74 -12.93 19.75 7.64
N ASN A 75 -12.73 20.29 6.43
CA ASN A 75 -13.69 21.22 5.83
C ASN A 75 -15.00 20.54 5.40
N LEU A 76 -14.94 19.29 4.92
CA LEU A 76 -16.09 18.57 4.37
C LEU A 76 -16.69 17.55 5.35
N LYS A 77 -16.12 17.41 6.55
CA LYS A 77 -16.50 16.43 7.59
C LYS A 77 -16.57 15.00 7.03
N LYS A 78 -15.49 14.59 6.36
CA LYS A 78 -15.34 13.28 5.71
C LYS A 78 -14.24 12.45 6.35
N ASN A 79 -14.33 11.14 6.20
CA ASN A 79 -13.29 10.20 6.61
C ASN A 79 -12.40 9.81 5.43
N ASN A 80 -11.25 9.16 5.72
CA ASN A 80 -10.35 8.66 4.68
C ASN A 80 -11.06 7.72 3.69
N SER A 81 -11.97 6.88 4.17
CA SER A 81 -12.73 5.91 3.35
C SER A 81 -13.65 6.55 2.31
N ASP A 82 -14.06 7.80 2.56
CA ASP A 82 -15.01 8.53 1.72
C ASP A 82 -14.33 9.24 0.54
N ILE A 83 -13.02 9.51 0.66
CA ILE A 83 -12.22 10.21 -0.34
C ILE A 83 -11.39 9.16 -1.08
N SER A 84 -11.38 9.20 -2.40
CA SER A 84 -10.63 8.22 -3.18
C SER A 84 -10.05 8.82 -4.46
N TYR A 85 -8.96 8.23 -4.92
CA TYR A 85 -8.18 8.67 -6.07
C TYR A 85 -7.45 7.47 -6.65
N CYS A 86 -6.95 7.58 -7.88
CA CYS A 86 -6.39 6.41 -8.59
C CYS A 86 -4.92 6.10 -8.25
N GLY A 87 -4.18 7.08 -7.72
CA GLY A 87 -2.79 6.92 -7.29
C GLY A 87 -2.21 8.26 -6.83
N ILE A 88 -1.12 8.20 -6.07
CA ILE A 88 -0.41 9.39 -5.59
C ILE A 88 0.45 9.96 -6.74
N LYS A 89 0.74 11.26 -6.69
CA LYS A 89 1.59 11.99 -7.64
C LYS A 89 2.67 12.74 -6.89
N ASP A 90 3.81 12.97 -7.55
CA ASP A 90 4.97 13.63 -6.96
C ASP A 90 4.62 14.92 -6.23
N LYS A 91 5.19 15.11 -5.03
CA LYS A 91 5.03 16.34 -4.25
C LYS A 91 5.62 17.54 -4.99
N ARG A 92 6.87 17.41 -5.45
CA ARG A 92 7.62 18.47 -6.14
C ARG A 92 7.25 18.51 -7.62
N GLY A 93 6.24 19.30 -7.93
CA GLY A 93 5.78 19.51 -9.30
C GLY A 93 4.37 20.07 -9.33
N ILE A 94 3.89 20.30 -10.55
CA ILE A 94 2.49 20.60 -10.84
C ILE A 94 1.84 19.29 -11.28
N THR A 95 0.80 18.86 -10.57
CA THR A 95 0.15 17.58 -10.85
C THR A 95 -1.36 17.72 -10.87
N ILE A 96 -2.00 17.01 -11.78
CA ILE A 96 -3.45 16.92 -11.88
C ILE A 96 -3.85 15.46 -11.81
N GLN A 97 -4.79 15.15 -10.93
CA GLN A 97 -5.29 13.79 -10.80
C GLN A 97 -6.79 13.78 -10.47
N LYS A 98 -7.44 12.66 -10.79
CA LYS A 98 -8.86 12.49 -10.49
C LYS A 98 -9.08 12.07 -9.05
N PHE A 99 -10.03 12.74 -8.41
CA PHE A 99 -10.54 12.45 -7.08
C PHE A 99 -12.03 12.13 -7.16
N CYS A 100 -12.52 11.39 -6.17
CA CYS A 100 -13.94 11.27 -5.90
C CYS A 100 -14.20 11.32 -4.40
N ILE A 101 -15.33 11.92 -4.01
CA ILE A 101 -15.81 11.94 -2.63
C ILE A 101 -17.22 11.35 -2.57
N GLN A 102 -17.43 10.41 -1.66
CA GLN A 102 -18.70 9.74 -1.47
C GLN A 102 -19.74 10.65 -0.81
N LYS A 103 -20.97 10.65 -1.35
CA LYS A 103 -22.15 11.33 -0.77
C LYS A 103 -21.85 12.78 -0.35
N ILE A 104 -21.34 13.58 -1.28
CA ILE A 104 -21.14 15.02 -1.09
C ILE A 104 -21.79 15.78 -2.22
N LYS A 105 -22.28 17.00 -1.95
CA LYS A 105 -22.88 17.82 -2.99
C LYS A 105 -21.88 18.85 -3.55
N LYS A 106 -22.13 19.32 -4.76
CA LYS A 106 -21.34 20.40 -5.38
C LYS A 106 -21.37 21.67 -4.53
N GLU A 107 -22.51 21.98 -3.89
CA GLU A 107 -22.65 23.16 -3.04
C GLU A 107 -21.73 23.11 -1.81
N ASP A 108 -21.44 21.92 -1.28
CA ASP A 108 -20.52 21.76 -0.15
C ASP A 108 -19.08 22.12 -0.56
N ILE A 109 -18.67 21.75 -1.78
CA ILE A 109 -17.38 22.15 -2.35
C ILE A 109 -17.35 23.66 -2.58
N TYR A 110 -18.39 24.25 -3.18
CA TYR A 110 -18.43 25.70 -3.40
C TYR A 110 -18.39 26.49 -2.08
N LYS A 111 -19.10 26.05 -1.04
CA LYS A 111 -19.03 26.66 0.29
C LYS A 111 -17.62 26.58 0.87
N MET A 112 -16.93 25.45 0.73
CA MET A 112 -15.54 25.32 1.17
C MET A 112 -14.64 26.32 0.44
N LEU A 113 -14.80 26.47 -0.88
CA LEU A 113 -13.99 27.38 -1.70
C LEU A 113 -14.25 28.86 -1.40
N ILE A 114 -15.50 29.25 -1.14
CA ILE A 114 -15.90 30.66 -0.89
C ILE A 114 -15.61 31.09 0.55
N ASN A 115 -15.98 30.27 1.53
CA ASN A 115 -15.86 30.65 2.95
C ASN A 115 -14.40 30.64 3.43
N ASN A 116 -13.52 30.03 2.66
CA ASN A 116 -12.11 29.92 2.96
C ASN A 116 -11.35 30.28 1.68
N ASN A 117 -11.13 31.58 1.47
CA ASN A 117 -10.37 32.14 0.33
C ASN A 117 -9.02 31.43 0.12
N ASN A 118 -8.55 30.70 1.14
CA ASN A 118 -7.38 29.85 1.07
C ASN A 118 -7.60 28.48 1.73
N TRP A 119 -8.65 27.75 1.36
CA TRP A 119 -8.94 26.42 1.89
C TRP A 119 -7.71 25.49 1.80
N CYS A 120 -6.92 25.63 0.73
CA CYS A 120 -5.60 25.05 0.57
C CYS A 120 -4.76 25.82 -0.48
N ASN A 121 -3.69 26.49 -0.04
CA ASN A 121 -2.72 27.15 -0.92
C ASN A 121 -2.28 26.28 -2.10
N ASN A 122 -2.28 26.83 -3.32
CA ASN A 122 -1.84 26.19 -4.56
C ASN A 122 -2.54 24.87 -4.88
N VAL A 123 -3.82 24.74 -4.48
CA VAL A 123 -4.67 23.60 -4.81
C VAL A 123 -5.99 24.09 -5.39
N TYR A 124 -6.33 23.58 -6.57
CA TYR A 124 -7.53 23.97 -7.30
C TYR A 124 -8.34 22.73 -7.69
N LEU A 125 -9.66 22.88 -7.69
CA LEU A 125 -10.60 21.82 -8.04
C LEU A 125 -11.35 22.21 -9.32
N SER A 126 -11.48 21.27 -10.25
CA SER A 126 -12.18 21.50 -11.53
C SER A 126 -12.99 20.29 -11.97
N ASN A 127 -13.84 20.46 -12.99
CA ASN A 127 -14.62 19.39 -13.62
C ASN A 127 -15.46 18.55 -12.65
N LEU A 128 -16.21 19.20 -11.75
CA LEU A 128 -17.08 18.52 -10.79
C LEU A 128 -18.22 17.76 -11.51
N GLU A 129 -18.27 16.44 -11.34
CA GLU A 129 -19.20 15.55 -12.05
C GLU A 129 -19.67 14.42 -11.11
N TYR A 130 -20.96 14.08 -11.10
CA TYR A 130 -21.42 12.93 -10.32
C TYR A 130 -21.27 11.64 -11.11
N LYS A 131 -20.74 10.60 -10.49
CA LYS A 131 -20.66 9.24 -11.07
C LYS A 131 -21.12 8.18 -10.08
N LYS A 132 -21.46 7.03 -10.63
CA LYS A 132 -21.88 5.83 -9.87
C LYS A 132 -20.70 5.14 -9.18
N ASN A 133 -19.51 5.23 -9.79
CA ASN A 133 -18.37 4.38 -9.44
C ASN A 133 -17.41 5.11 -8.51
N LYS A 134 -16.89 4.38 -7.51
CA LYS A 134 -15.77 4.84 -6.69
C LYS A 134 -14.49 4.78 -7.53
N LEU A 135 -13.54 5.67 -7.28
CA LEU A 135 -12.17 5.51 -7.76
C LEU A 135 -11.42 4.57 -6.83
N SER A 136 -10.63 3.67 -7.38
CA SER A 136 -9.75 2.78 -6.62
C SER A 136 -8.30 3.00 -7.03
N LEU A 137 -7.39 2.72 -6.10
CA LEU A 137 -5.97 2.71 -6.40
C LEU A 137 -5.66 1.69 -7.51
N GLY A 138 -4.74 2.04 -8.42
CA GLY A 138 -4.36 1.17 -9.53
C GLY A 138 -5.25 1.25 -10.77
N TYR A 139 -6.37 1.97 -10.73
CA TYR A 139 -7.30 2.14 -11.87
C TYR A 139 -6.79 3.07 -12.98
N LEU A 140 -5.71 3.82 -12.74
CA LEU A 140 -5.10 4.62 -13.82
C LEU A 140 -4.38 3.72 -14.83
N LYS A 141 -4.44 4.08 -16.11
CA LYS A 141 -3.62 3.44 -17.14
C LYS A 141 -2.16 3.88 -17.07
N GLY A 142 -1.92 5.12 -16.67
CA GLY A 142 -0.60 5.74 -16.69
C GLY A 142 -0.64 7.24 -16.37
N ASN A 143 0.49 7.90 -16.59
CA ASN A 143 0.66 9.33 -16.38
C ASN A 143 1.24 9.97 -17.65
N PHE A 144 0.81 11.20 -17.94
CA PHE A 144 1.43 12.04 -18.96
C PHE A 144 2.35 13.05 -18.28
N PHE A 145 3.55 13.20 -18.81
CA PHE A 145 4.60 14.06 -18.27
C PHE A 145 4.90 15.17 -19.27
N LYS A 146 5.04 16.38 -18.75
CA LYS A 146 5.68 17.52 -19.41
C LYS A 146 6.92 17.86 -18.58
N ILE A 147 8.10 17.85 -19.20
CA ILE A 147 9.38 17.92 -18.51
C ILE A 147 10.23 18.97 -19.21
N LEU A 148 10.95 19.74 -18.41
CA LEU A 148 11.93 20.70 -18.90
C LEU A 148 13.27 20.38 -18.27
N ILE A 149 14.19 19.86 -19.10
CA ILE A 149 15.58 19.60 -18.73
C ILE A 149 16.35 20.89 -18.97
N ARG A 150 17.03 21.38 -17.94
CA ARG A 150 17.77 22.65 -17.95
C ARG A 150 19.28 22.40 -17.92
N GLY A 151 20.07 23.36 -18.41
CA GLY A 151 21.53 23.30 -18.33
C GLY A 151 22.14 22.30 -19.31
N VAL A 152 21.58 22.22 -20.52
CA VAL A 152 22.09 21.36 -21.59
C VAL A 152 23.12 22.14 -22.39
N ASN A 153 24.30 21.55 -22.60
CA ASN A 153 25.34 22.17 -23.42
C ASN A 153 24.82 22.47 -24.84
N ASN A 154 25.15 23.66 -25.35
CA ASN A 154 24.66 24.15 -26.64
C ASN A 154 25.56 23.79 -27.83
N ASN A 155 26.37 22.73 -27.72
CA ASN A 155 27.21 22.27 -28.83
C ASN A 155 26.45 21.25 -29.71
N GLU A 156 26.84 21.12 -30.97
CA GLU A 156 26.18 20.19 -31.90
C GLU A 156 26.37 18.72 -31.50
N ASP A 157 27.50 18.38 -30.88
CA ASP A 157 27.78 17.01 -30.42
C ASP A 157 26.76 16.53 -29.38
N GLU A 158 26.44 17.35 -28.38
CA GLU A 158 25.43 17.01 -27.35
C GLU A 158 24.02 16.95 -27.93
N LYS A 159 23.73 17.79 -28.93
CA LYS A 159 22.46 17.76 -29.64
C LYS A 159 22.30 16.48 -30.46
N ILE A 160 23.34 16.04 -31.17
CA ILE A 160 23.37 14.77 -31.90
C ILE A 160 23.26 13.59 -30.92
N LYS A 161 24.04 13.62 -29.82
CA LYS A 161 23.99 12.60 -28.77
C LYS A 161 22.59 12.47 -28.17
N PHE A 162 21.97 13.58 -27.78
CA PHE A 162 20.61 13.60 -27.29
C PHE A 162 19.62 13.02 -28.31
N HIS A 163 19.71 13.45 -29.58
CA HIS A 163 18.83 12.94 -30.63
C HIS A 163 18.93 11.43 -30.80
N ASN A 164 20.16 10.88 -30.80
CA ASN A 164 20.39 9.44 -30.90
C ASN A 164 19.80 8.68 -29.71
N LEU A 165 20.05 9.15 -28.47
CA LEU A 165 19.49 8.54 -27.27
C LEU A 165 17.96 8.64 -27.22
N PHE A 166 17.40 9.78 -27.66
CA PHE A 166 15.97 9.99 -27.76
C PHE A 166 15.32 9.02 -28.75
N GLU A 167 15.91 8.82 -29.94
CA GLU A 167 15.40 7.84 -30.91
C GLU A 167 15.53 6.40 -30.41
N ILE A 168 16.57 6.07 -29.63
CA ILE A 168 16.68 4.77 -28.94
C ILE A 168 15.53 4.60 -27.94
N LEU A 169 15.29 5.58 -27.06
CA LEU A 169 14.20 5.53 -26.09
C LEU A 169 12.83 5.42 -26.78
N LYS A 170 12.64 6.14 -27.89
CA LYS A 170 11.41 6.14 -28.68
C LYS A 170 11.16 4.80 -29.36
N ASN A 171 12.19 4.19 -29.93
CA ASN A 171 12.05 2.97 -30.71
C ASN A 171 12.04 1.71 -29.83
N PHE A 172 12.91 1.65 -28.82
CA PHE A 172 13.13 0.46 -28.00
C PHE A 172 12.55 0.58 -26.59
N GLY A 173 12.34 1.78 -26.07
CA GLY A 173 11.90 1.98 -24.69
C GLY A 173 13.06 1.97 -23.69
N PHE A 174 12.77 1.62 -22.45
CA PHE A 174 13.74 1.56 -21.35
C PHE A 174 13.45 0.37 -20.43
N ILE A 175 14.46 -0.07 -19.68
CA ILE A 175 14.30 -1.13 -18.68
C ILE A 175 13.52 -0.58 -17.50
N ASN A 176 12.45 -1.26 -17.10
CA ASN A 176 11.46 -0.78 -16.14
C ASN A 176 11.92 -0.95 -14.68
N TYR A 177 13.11 -0.47 -14.35
CA TYR A 177 13.65 -0.47 -12.99
C TYR A 177 12.74 0.26 -12.02
N TYR A 178 12.77 -0.15 -10.75
CA TYR A 178 12.33 0.69 -9.65
C TYR A 178 13.31 1.84 -9.45
N GLY A 179 12.83 3.08 -9.53
CA GLY A 179 13.65 4.28 -9.37
C GLY A 179 14.09 4.52 -7.91
N HIS A 180 15.06 5.43 -7.73
CA HIS A 180 15.67 5.71 -6.42
C HIS A 180 14.66 6.02 -5.30
N GLN A 181 13.55 6.69 -5.64
CA GLN A 181 12.47 7.02 -4.70
C GLN A 181 12.01 5.77 -3.93
N ARG A 182 11.83 4.62 -4.61
CA ARG A 182 11.36 3.36 -4.02
C ARG A 182 12.21 2.87 -2.84
N PHE A 183 13.49 3.22 -2.82
CA PHE A 183 14.44 2.78 -1.81
C PHE A 183 14.60 3.78 -0.65
N GLY A 184 13.89 4.91 -0.69
CA GLY A 184 13.97 5.98 0.29
C GLY A 184 15.12 6.96 0.03
N SER A 185 14.95 8.19 0.49
CA SER A 185 15.93 9.29 0.35
C SER A 185 16.99 9.32 1.45
N LYS A 186 16.76 8.61 2.56
CA LYS A 186 17.70 8.52 3.69
C LYS A 186 18.97 7.75 3.31
N LYS A 187 19.99 7.84 4.18
CA LYS A 187 21.29 7.17 3.99
C LYS A 187 21.12 5.66 3.97
N ILE A 188 20.46 5.10 4.99
CA ILE A 188 20.10 3.68 5.02
C ILE A 188 18.83 3.51 4.21
N LYS A 189 18.88 2.58 3.27
CA LYS A 189 17.80 2.34 2.32
C LYS A 189 16.78 1.39 2.90
N ASN A 190 15.52 1.56 2.49
CA ASN A 190 14.39 0.78 2.99
C ASN A 190 14.56 -0.73 2.78
N TYR A 191 15.27 -1.15 1.72
CA TYR A 191 15.54 -2.56 1.50
C TYR A 191 16.50 -3.15 2.55
N GLN A 192 17.42 -2.37 3.14
CA GLN A 192 18.35 -2.88 4.16
C GLN A 192 17.61 -3.22 5.46
N ILE A 193 16.67 -2.34 5.83
CA ILE A 193 15.73 -2.58 6.93
C ILE A 193 14.83 -3.78 6.59
N GLY A 194 14.30 -3.83 5.36
CA GLY A 194 13.43 -4.91 4.88
C GLY A 194 14.09 -6.29 4.91
N ILE A 195 15.36 -6.41 4.50
CA ILE A 195 16.14 -7.65 4.61
C ILE A 195 16.24 -8.09 6.08
N SER A 196 16.53 -7.17 7.00
CA SER A 196 16.62 -7.49 8.43
C SER A 196 15.29 -7.97 9.01
N ILE A 197 14.18 -7.33 8.59
CA ILE A 197 12.81 -7.72 8.95
C ILE A 197 12.47 -9.12 8.41
N LEU A 198 12.78 -9.40 7.15
CA LEU A 198 12.51 -10.71 6.50
C LEU A 198 13.26 -11.84 7.20
N LYS A 199 14.51 -11.59 7.62
CA LYS A 199 15.31 -12.52 8.45
C LYS A 199 14.81 -12.64 9.89
N LYS A 200 13.77 -11.91 10.28
CA LYS A 200 13.28 -11.78 11.67
C LYS A 200 14.34 -11.23 12.64
N ASN A 201 15.37 -10.57 12.13
CA ASN A 201 16.35 -9.84 12.93
C ASN A 201 15.84 -8.43 13.22
N TYR A 202 14.81 -8.35 14.09
CA TYR A 202 14.14 -7.10 14.42
C TYR A 202 15.04 -6.12 15.17
N LYS A 203 16.02 -6.61 15.93
CA LYS A 203 17.01 -5.75 16.60
C LYS A 203 17.84 -4.99 15.57
N GLN A 204 18.42 -5.70 14.60
CA GLN A 204 19.17 -5.05 13.52
C GLN A 204 18.29 -4.09 12.72
N ALA A 205 17.03 -4.44 12.48
CA ALA A 205 16.08 -3.54 11.82
C ALA A 205 15.86 -2.25 12.63
N LEU A 206 15.72 -2.34 13.95
CA LEU A 206 15.59 -1.16 14.83
C LEU A 206 16.87 -0.32 14.86
N PHE A 207 18.05 -0.94 14.84
CA PHE A 207 19.32 -0.22 14.75
C PHE A 207 19.38 0.61 13.47
N LEU A 208 19.07 0.00 12.33
CA LEU A 208 19.03 0.70 11.04
C LEU A 208 18.01 1.85 11.02
N ILE A 209 16.91 1.72 11.76
CA ILE A 209 15.90 2.77 11.92
C ILE A 209 16.42 3.92 12.78
N ILE A 210 17.05 3.62 13.92
CA ILE A 210 17.66 4.62 14.80
C ILE A 210 18.71 5.44 14.03
N GLU A 211 19.54 4.78 13.23
CA GLU A 211 20.54 5.44 12.40
C GLU A 211 19.91 6.43 11.39
N ASN A 212 18.72 6.14 10.87
CA ASN A 212 17.97 7.01 9.95
C ASN A 212 17.24 8.19 10.63
N THR A 213 17.18 8.20 11.97
CA THR A 213 16.65 9.35 12.72
C THR A 213 17.58 10.57 12.60
N ASP A 214 17.01 11.73 12.85
CA ASP A 214 17.67 13.03 12.96
C ASP A 214 18.27 13.31 14.33
N LEU A 215 18.31 12.31 15.22
CA LEU A 215 18.95 12.42 16.52
C LEU A 215 20.46 12.60 16.40
N ASP A 216 21.06 13.26 17.40
CA ASP A 216 22.51 13.33 17.56
C ASP A 216 23.13 11.95 17.89
N SER A 217 24.45 11.85 17.74
CA SER A 217 25.18 10.59 17.92
C SER A 217 25.09 10.02 19.34
N GLU A 218 24.96 10.89 20.35
CA GLU A 218 24.89 10.48 21.75
C GLU A 218 23.54 9.82 22.05
N LYS A 219 22.44 10.48 21.68
CA LYS A 219 21.09 9.91 21.81
C LYS A 219 20.90 8.63 21.02
N LYS A 220 21.47 8.56 19.81
CA LYS A 220 21.48 7.31 19.02
C LYS A 220 22.15 6.19 19.80
N LYS A 221 23.35 6.43 20.33
CA LYS A 221 24.09 5.46 21.13
C LYS A 221 23.29 5.00 22.36
N THR A 222 22.67 5.92 23.10
CA THR A 222 21.82 5.58 24.25
C THR A 222 20.65 4.67 23.86
N LEU A 223 19.99 4.91 22.72
CA LEU A 223 18.94 4.02 22.22
C LEU A 223 19.48 2.63 21.84
N MET A 224 20.65 2.56 21.20
CA MET A 224 21.28 1.29 20.84
C MET A 224 21.65 0.47 22.08
N ASP A 225 22.29 1.11 23.07
CA ASP A 225 22.69 0.49 24.33
C ASP A 225 21.47 -0.04 25.11
N TYR A 226 20.35 0.70 25.07
CA TYR A 226 19.09 0.25 25.64
C TYR A 226 18.56 -1.03 24.97
N LEU A 227 18.55 -1.08 23.64
CA LEU A 227 18.12 -2.27 22.90
C LEU A 227 19.04 -3.48 23.19
N ASP A 228 20.36 -3.27 23.29
CA ASP A 228 21.30 -4.31 23.69
C ASP A 228 21.01 -4.87 25.09
N LYS A 229 20.66 -3.97 26.03
CA LYS A 229 20.28 -4.36 27.39
C LYS A 229 18.99 -5.19 27.41
N VAL A 230 17.96 -4.74 26.69
CA VAL A 230 16.67 -5.44 26.60
C VAL A 230 16.83 -6.85 26.03
N GLU A 231 17.67 -7.02 25.01
CA GLU A 231 17.93 -8.34 24.42
C GLU A 231 18.61 -9.29 25.42
N LYS A 232 19.64 -8.81 26.14
CA LYS A 232 20.35 -9.59 27.15
C LYS A 232 19.42 -10.05 28.26
N GLU A 233 18.53 -9.16 28.74
CA GLU A 233 17.52 -9.49 29.74
C GLU A 233 16.52 -10.53 29.22
N PHE A 234 16.10 -10.42 27.97
CA PHE A 234 15.19 -11.39 27.34
C PHE A 234 15.83 -12.79 27.22
N ILE A 235 17.08 -12.89 26.74
CA ILE A 235 17.81 -14.16 26.63
C ILE A 235 17.98 -14.80 28.02
N GLN A 236 18.46 -14.05 29.01
CA GLN A 236 18.63 -14.54 30.38
C GLN A 236 17.31 -15.05 30.98
N SER A 237 16.19 -14.38 30.70
CA SER A 237 14.88 -14.82 31.19
C SER A 237 14.41 -16.14 30.56
N ASN A 238 14.71 -16.38 29.28
CA ASN A 238 14.37 -17.65 28.61
C ASN A 238 15.27 -18.80 29.07
N ASP A 239 16.56 -18.54 29.33
CA ASP A 239 17.48 -19.55 29.86
C ASP A 239 17.09 -20.02 31.27
N ILE A 240 16.57 -19.12 32.10
CA ILE A 240 16.06 -19.45 33.45
C ILE A 240 14.79 -20.29 33.35
N ILE A 241 13.88 -19.97 32.40
CA ILE A 241 12.65 -20.74 32.18
C ILE A 241 13.01 -22.16 31.71
N HIS A 242 13.92 -22.32 30.75
CA HIS A 242 14.37 -23.62 30.28
C HIS A 242 15.11 -24.45 31.34
N LYS A 243 15.87 -23.80 32.25
CA LYS A 243 16.44 -24.50 33.42
C LYS A 243 15.36 -24.97 34.39
N SER A 244 14.35 -24.14 34.67
CA SER A 244 13.26 -24.51 35.58
C SER A 244 12.32 -25.59 35.02
N GLU A 245 12.12 -25.66 33.70
CA GLU A 245 11.35 -26.72 33.03
C GLU A 245 12.09 -28.06 32.99
N ASN A 246 13.43 -28.04 33.00
CA ASN A 246 14.25 -29.25 33.09
C ASN A 246 14.39 -29.73 34.56
N GLU A 247 14.45 -28.83 35.54
CA GLU A 247 14.43 -29.19 36.96
C GLU A 247 13.08 -29.78 37.40
N SER A 248 11.96 -29.29 36.85
CA SER A 248 10.62 -29.84 37.13
C SER A 248 10.32 -31.18 36.42
N LYS A 249 11.08 -31.55 35.38
CA LYS A 249 11.08 -32.91 34.84
C LYS A 249 11.90 -33.88 35.71
N ASN A 250 13.03 -33.43 36.26
CA ASN A 250 13.86 -34.24 37.16
C ASN A 250 13.25 -34.43 38.57
N GLU A 251 12.33 -33.56 39.00
CA GLU A 251 11.57 -33.78 40.25
C GLU A 251 10.40 -34.77 40.11
N SER A 252 10.04 -35.16 38.88
CA SER A 252 9.01 -36.20 38.63
C SER A 252 9.56 -37.63 38.62
N GLU A 253 10.88 -37.80 38.57
CA GLU A 253 11.55 -39.11 38.69
C GLU A 253 12.09 -39.41 40.09
N ASN A 254 12.08 -38.45 41.02
CA ASN A 254 12.60 -38.61 42.40
C ASN A 254 11.52 -38.71 43.49
N LYS A 255 10.34 -39.24 43.16
CA LYS A 255 9.30 -39.59 44.14
C LYS A 255 8.80 -41.01 43.93
N ASN A 256 9.69 -41.99 44.02
CA ASN A 256 9.28 -43.39 44.22
C ASN A 256 10.23 -44.23 45.10
N ASP A 257 11.12 -43.61 45.86
CA ASP A 257 11.92 -44.34 46.86
C ASP A 257 11.89 -43.63 48.20
N ARG A 258 11.09 -44.18 49.13
CA ARG A 258 11.40 -44.35 50.56
C ARG A 258 10.16 -44.82 51.33
N SER A 259 10.06 -46.14 51.50
CA SER A 259 9.55 -46.73 52.73
C SER A 259 10.35 -48.01 53.02
N ASN A 260 11.48 -47.86 53.71
CA ASN A 260 12.13 -48.95 54.43
C ASN A 260 11.73 -48.86 55.91
N VAL A 261 11.25 -49.97 56.46
CA VAL A 261 11.45 -50.35 57.86
C VAL A 261 11.98 -51.78 57.85
N GLU A 262 13.07 -51.96 58.58
CA GLU A 262 13.98 -53.11 58.67
C GLU A 262 13.32 -54.38 59.21
N LEU A 263 13.90 -55.55 58.88
CA LEU A 263 14.13 -56.67 59.81
C LEU A 263 15.09 -57.72 59.20
N ASN A 264 16.30 -57.75 59.77
CA ASN A 264 17.20 -58.86 60.14
C ASN A 264 17.59 -60.01 59.18
N GLU A 265 18.87 -60.36 59.31
CA GLU A 265 19.70 -61.41 58.68
C GLU A 265 19.17 -62.85 58.80
N ILE A 266 19.54 -63.72 57.84
CA ILE A 266 20.27 -65.01 58.00
C ILE A 266 20.33 -65.77 56.64
N GLY A 267 21.55 -66.16 56.23
CA GLY A 267 21.86 -67.47 55.60
C GLY A 267 21.71 -67.65 54.07
N PRO A 268 22.72 -68.21 53.36
CA PRO A 268 22.63 -68.56 51.94
C PRO A 268 22.03 -69.97 51.74
N ILE A 269 21.58 -70.32 50.52
CA ILE A 269 21.80 -71.62 49.82
C ILE A 269 20.92 -71.75 48.55
N ASP A 270 21.64 -72.10 47.48
CA ASP A 270 21.36 -72.83 46.23
C ASP A 270 20.26 -72.52 45.19
N PRO A 271 20.60 -72.73 43.89
CA PRO A 271 19.78 -72.53 42.72
C PRO A 271 19.10 -73.83 42.27
N ASN A 272 17.95 -73.73 41.60
CA ASN A 272 17.64 -74.56 40.44
C ASN A 272 16.27 -74.27 39.83
N SER A 273 16.23 -74.50 38.52
CA SER A 273 15.05 -74.62 37.65
C SER A 273 14.31 -73.31 37.34
N GLY A 274 14.10 -72.92 36.10
CA GLY A 274 14.25 -73.64 34.85
C GLY A 274 13.15 -73.16 33.90
N LEU A 275 13.48 -73.16 32.61
CA LEU A 275 12.54 -73.21 31.47
C LEU A 275 11.82 -71.89 31.11
N LYS A 276 12.54 -71.15 30.26
CA LYS A 276 12.24 -70.81 28.86
C LYS A 276 10.79 -70.47 28.40
N PRO A 277 10.71 -69.60 27.38
CA PRO A 277 9.52 -68.87 26.96
C PRO A 277 8.79 -69.59 25.81
N ASP A 278 7.61 -69.10 25.42
CA ASP A 278 7.35 -68.74 24.01
C ASP A 278 5.90 -68.28 23.74
N ASN A 279 5.85 -67.30 22.84
CA ASN A 279 4.95 -67.16 21.69
C ASN A 279 3.48 -66.69 21.81
N ASP A 280 3.32 -65.51 21.21
CA ASP A 280 2.54 -65.26 19.99
C ASP A 280 1.05 -64.91 20.01
N THR A 281 0.79 -63.95 19.10
CA THR A 281 -0.43 -63.71 18.30
C THR A 281 -1.66 -63.18 19.03
N GLN A 282 -2.01 -61.90 18.83
CA GLN A 282 -2.78 -61.34 17.71
C GLN A 282 -4.29 -61.63 17.73
N ILE A 283 -5.03 -60.51 17.70
CA ILE A 283 -6.21 -60.25 16.85
C ILE A 283 -7.63 -60.49 17.44
N LEU A 284 -8.44 -59.43 17.21
CA LEU A 284 -9.89 -59.32 16.98
C LEU A 284 -10.88 -58.94 18.11
N ASN A 285 -11.51 -57.80 17.82
CA ASN A 285 -12.78 -57.25 18.27
C ASN A 285 -13.92 -58.27 18.46
N SER A 286 -14.81 -57.99 19.41
CA SER A 286 -16.27 -57.95 19.17
C SER A 286 -17.04 -57.33 20.36
N ASN A 287 -18.12 -56.63 20.00
CA ASN A 287 -19.10 -55.98 20.88
C ASN A 287 -19.95 -56.98 21.67
N SER A 288 -20.35 -56.62 22.90
CA SER A 288 -21.74 -56.83 23.37
C SER A 288 -22.02 -56.16 24.73
N ASP A 289 -23.22 -55.61 24.84
CA ASP A 289 -23.82 -54.85 25.93
C ASP A 289 -24.19 -55.64 27.22
N LYS A 290 -24.30 -54.86 28.32
CA LYS A 290 -25.17 -55.01 29.54
C LYS A 290 -24.64 -55.81 30.77
N PRO A 291 -25.12 -55.53 32.01
CA PRO A 291 -24.70 -54.40 32.86
C PRO A 291 -24.33 -54.86 34.30
N ILE A 292 -23.34 -54.25 34.96
CA ILE A 292 -23.06 -54.56 36.38
C ILE A 292 -23.01 -53.30 37.25
N LYS A 293 -24.05 -53.25 38.10
CA LYS A 293 -24.29 -52.57 39.38
C LYS A 293 -23.20 -51.67 39.96
N ILE A 294 -23.65 -50.44 40.21
CA ILE A 294 -23.10 -49.45 41.12
C ILE A 294 -22.93 -50.05 42.53
N ALA A 295 -21.71 -49.99 43.06
CA ALA A 295 -21.43 -50.04 44.49
C ALA A 295 -20.93 -48.65 44.93
N THR A 296 -21.83 -47.90 45.56
CA THR A 296 -21.58 -46.58 46.14
C THR A 296 -20.84 -46.74 47.46
N ILE A 297 -19.58 -46.27 47.56
CA ILE A 297 -18.94 -46.00 48.86
C ILE A 297 -18.28 -44.61 48.82
N LYS A 298 -19.07 -43.65 49.32
CA LYS A 298 -18.73 -42.49 50.16
C LYS A 298 -17.24 -42.12 50.26
N ASN A 299 -16.86 -40.99 49.65
CA ASN A 299 -16.04 -39.94 50.29
C ASN A 299 -15.89 -38.68 49.40
N GLU A 300 -16.97 -37.95 49.17
CA GLU A 300 -16.96 -36.70 48.37
C GLU A 300 -16.41 -35.46 49.09
N LYS A 301 -16.10 -35.51 50.39
CA LYS A 301 -15.65 -34.29 51.13
C LYS A 301 -14.14 -34.03 51.11
N ASN A 302 -13.32 -34.92 50.53
CA ASN A 302 -11.86 -34.74 50.44
C ASN A 302 -11.32 -34.35 49.06
N PHE A 303 -12.14 -34.44 48.00
CA PHE A 303 -11.72 -34.05 46.64
C PHE A 303 -11.87 -32.54 46.38
N GLU A 304 -12.86 -31.87 46.99
CA GLU A 304 -13.06 -30.42 46.82
C GLU A 304 -12.04 -29.55 47.57
N LYS A 305 -11.49 -30.04 48.70
CA LYS A 305 -10.45 -29.30 49.44
C LYS A 305 -9.07 -29.38 48.77
N LYS A 306 -8.76 -30.46 48.06
CA LYS A 306 -7.52 -30.59 47.26
C LYS A 306 -7.59 -29.81 45.93
N LYS A 307 -8.76 -29.75 45.26
CA LYS A 307 -8.98 -28.90 44.06
C LYS A 307 -8.89 -27.40 44.38
N LYS A 308 -9.45 -26.94 45.50
CA LYS A 308 -9.39 -25.51 45.90
C LYS A 308 -8.00 -25.03 46.33
N LYS A 309 -7.11 -25.93 46.79
CA LYS A 309 -5.72 -25.59 47.14
C LYS A 309 -4.78 -25.58 45.92
N TYR A 310 -5.05 -26.43 44.91
CA TYR A 310 -4.34 -26.40 43.62
C TYR A 310 -4.77 -25.23 42.71
N GLN A 311 -6.05 -24.82 42.73
CA GLN A 311 -6.50 -23.63 41.99
C GLN A 311 -6.02 -22.31 42.61
N LYS A 312 -5.97 -22.19 43.96
CA LYS A 312 -5.48 -20.96 44.62
C LYS A 312 -3.98 -20.70 44.43
N ASN A 313 -3.15 -21.74 44.33
CA ASN A 313 -1.70 -21.60 44.12
C ASN A 313 -1.37 -21.20 42.67
N ASN A 314 -2.11 -21.71 41.69
CA ASN A 314 -1.98 -21.27 40.29
C ASN A 314 -2.48 -19.84 40.07
N ASP A 315 -3.54 -19.42 40.77
CA ASP A 315 -4.02 -18.03 40.69
C ASP A 315 -3.08 -17.03 41.36
N HIS A 316 -2.40 -17.41 42.45
CA HIS A 316 -1.39 -16.55 43.07
C HIS A 316 -0.12 -16.45 42.24
N LEU A 317 0.36 -17.56 41.67
CA LEU A 317 1.51 -17.57 40.77
C LEU A 317 1.20 -16.82 39.47
N ASN A 318 0.02 -17.00 38.89
CA ASN A 318 -0.42 -16.24 37.70
C ASN A 318 -0.66 -14.76 38.01
N ARG A 319 -1.17 -14.40 39.19
CA ARG A 319 -1.26 -12.99 39.62
C ARG A 319 0.10 -12.39 39.93
N PHE A 320 1.05 -13.15 40.47
CA PHE A 320 2.41 -12.68 40.76
C PHE A 320 3.24 -12.54 39.48
N LEU A 321 3.08 -13.46 38.52
CA LEU A 321 3.64 -13.38 37.17
C LEU A 321 3.00 -12.25 36.35
N ASN A 322 1.69 -12.00 36.49
CA ASN A 322 1.01 -10.87 35.86
C ASN A 322 1.34 -9.52 36.55
N LYS A 323 1.55 -9.48 37.88
CA LYS A 323 2.05 -8.29 38.58
C LYS A 323 3.50 -7.96 38.19
N LYS A 324 4.39 -8.96 38.12
CA LYS A 324 5.78 -8.77 37.64
C LYS A 324 5.86 -8.43 36.15
N LYS A 325 4.95 -8.94 35.31
CA LYS A 325 4.83 -8.51 33.89
C LYS A 325 4.37 -7.06 33.75
N ASN A 326 3.50 -6.59 34.64
CA ASN A 326 2.98 -5.22 34.57
C ASN A 326 3.92 -4.16 35.18
N GLU A 327 4.77 -4.51 36.16
CA GLU A 327 5.74 -3.57 36.75
C GLU A 327 7.06 -3.46 35.96
N LYS A 328 7.41 -4.45 35.12
CA LYS A 328 8.65 -4.43 34.32
C LYS A 328 8.53 -3.75 32.94
N ASN A 329 7.34 -3.39 32.48
CA ASN A 329 7.10 -2.95 31.10
C ASN A 329 7.25 -1.44 30.84
N ILE A 330 7.83 -0.68 31.78
CA ILE A 330 7.99 0.77 31.64
C ILE A 330 9.36 1.06 31.04
N ILE A 331 9.37 1.67 29.85
CA ILE A 331 10.59 2.17 29.21
C ILE A 331 11.24 3.23 30.11
N PRO A 332 12.57 3.30 30.25
CA PRO A 332 13.20 4.34 31.05
C PRO A 332 12.82 5.74 30.57
N ASN A 333 12.58 6.69 31.49
CA ASN A 333 12.15 8.05 31.15
C ASN A 333 13.09 8.74 30.15
N GLU A 334 14.40 8.55 30.31
CA GLU A 334 15.43 9.06 29.39
C GLU A 334 15.19 8.58 27.94
N ILE A 335 14.88 7.29 27.76
CA ILE A 335 14.61 6.70 26.45
C ILE A 335 13.30 7.24 25.87
N GLU A 336 12.28 7.40 26.69
CA GLU A 336 11.02 8.01 26.27
C GLU A 336 11.19 9.47 25.81
N GLU A 337 11.96 10.26 26.55
CA GLU A 337 12.29 11.64 26.19
C GLU A 337 13.05 11.71 24.85
N ILE A 338 14.03 10.82 24.65
CA ILE A 338 14.75 10.73 23.38
C ILE A 338 13.79 10.41 22.23
N ILE A 339 12.92 9.41 22.36
CA ILE A 339 11.94 9.04 21.32
C ILE A 339 10.98 10.20 21.01
N ASN A 340 10.53 10.91 22.04
CA ASN A 340 9.63 12.05 21.88
C ASN A 340 10.32 13.23 21.16
N SER A 341 11.65 13.37 21.32
CA SER A 341 12.46 14.41 20.71
C SER A 341 12.72 14.22 19.20
N ILE A 342 12.45 13.02 18.65
CA ILE A 342 12.56 12.76 17.21
C ILE A 342 11.64 13.72 16.45
N SER A 343 12.19 14.45 15.46
CA SER A 343 11.40 15.42 14.72
C SER A 343 10.34 14.74 13.86
N ASN A 344 9.35 15.52 13.45
CA ASN A 344 8.33 15.01 12.55
C ASN A 344 8.92 14.56 11.21
N ASN A 345 10.05 15.12 10.74
CA ASN A 345 10.70 14.71 9.48
C ASN A 345 11.21 13.25 9.47
N SER A 346 11.20 12.57 10.61
CA SER A 346 11.51 11.15 10.78
C SER A 346 10.27 10.42 11.31
N HIS A 347 9.09 10.70 10.75
CA HIS A 347 7.81 10.18 11.28
C HIS A 347 7.72 8.66 11.27
N VAL A 348 8.23 8.00 10.23
CA VAL A 348 8.24 6.53 10.14
C VAL A 348 9.07 5.96 11.28
N GLU A 349 10.28 6.49 11.47
CA GLU A 349 11.17 6.10 12.56
C GLU A 349 10.53 6.37 13.92
N LYS A 350 9.91 7.54 14.09
CA LYS A 350 9.19 7.93 15.31
C LYS A 350 8.02 7.00 15.64
N ILE A 351 7.25 6.56 14.64
CA ILE A 351 6.16 5.59 14.84
C ILE A 351 6.71 4.24 15.30
N ILE A 352 7.76 3.75 14.64
CA ILE A 352 8.33 2.43 14.94
C ILE A 352 8.97 2.45 16.34
N LEU A 353 9.78 3.47 16.63
CA LEU A 353 10.44 3.60 17.94
C LEU A 353 9.45 3.94 19.06
N GLY A 354 8.42 4.73 18.78
CA GLY A 354 7.31 4.99 19.72
C GLY A 354 6.57 3.73 20.12
N SER A 355 6.53 2.70 19.26
CA SER A 355 5.91 1.42 19.56
C SER A 355 6.69 0.59 20.59
N LEU A 356 7.97 0.91 20.84
CA LEU A 356 8.79 0.27 21.89
C LEU A 356 8.29 0.59 23.30
N LYS A 357 7.57 1.71 23.49
CA LYS A 357 7.04 2.12 24.79
C LYS A 357 6.08 1.10 25.41
N ASN A 358 5.46 0.27 24.57
CA ASN A 358 4.38 -0.63 24.98
C ASN A 358 4.84 -2.10 25.13
N ASN A 359 6.08 -2.45 24.76
CA ASN A 359 6.56 -3.83 24.83
C ASN A 359 8.08 -3.98 24.65
N HIS A 360 8.72 -4.79 25.49
CA HIS A 360 10.14 -5.17 25.35
C HIS A 360 10.43 -6.13 24.20
N ASN A 361 9.40 -6.63 23.50
CA ASN A 361 9.58 -7.46 22.31
C ASN A 361 9.81 -6.59 21.07
N PHE A 362 11.01 -6.65 20.48
CA PHE A 362 11.36 -5.91 19.26
C PHE A 362 10.43 -6.19 18.08
N LYS A 363 9.87 -7.41 17.97
CA LYS A 363 8.88 -7.74 16.95
C LYS A 363 7.63 -6.86 17.07
N ASN A 364 7.24 -6.51 18.29
CA ASN A 364 6.03 -5.72 18.53
C ASN A 364 6.19 -4.25 18.14
N ALA A 365 7.43 -3.74 18.10
CA ALA A 365 7.72 -2.41 17.54
C ALA A 365 7.28 -2.30 16.08
N PHE A 366 7.33 -3.42 15.34
CA PHE A 366 6.86 -3.48 13.96
C PHE A 366 5.43 -3.99 13.79
N MET A 367 4.89 -4.78 14.74
CA MET A 367 3.50 -5.27 14.67
C MET A 367 2.45 -4.18 14.89
N ASN A 368 2.80 -3.15 15.66
CA ASN A 368 1.87 -2.08 16.04
C ASN A 368 1.81 -0.94 15.02
N ILE A 369 2.57 -1.03 13.92
CA ILE A 369 2.58 0.00 12.89
C ILE A 369 1.51 -0.27 11.82
N PRO A 370 0.98 0.77 11.16
CA PRO A 370 0.10 0.59 10.01
C PRO A 370 0.75 -0.31 8.94
N LYS A 371 -0.01 -1.27 8.41
CA LYS A 371 0.47 -2.26 7.42
C LYS A 371 1.18 -1.61 6.23
N ASP A 372 0.70 -0.45 5.78
CA ASP A 372 1.29 0.29 4.64
C ASP A 372 2.74 0.73 4.90
N ILE A 373 3.06 1.13 6.14
CA ILE A 373 4.43 1.51 6.55
C ILE A 373 5.31 0.27 6.59
N PHE A 374 4.81 -0.85 7.12
CA PHE A 374 5.57 -2.09 7.16
C PHE A 374 5.89 -2.59 5.74
N SER A 375 4.89 -2.60 4.87
CA SER A 375 5.00 -3.03 3.47
C SER A 375 6.04 -2.24 2.69
N LEU A 376 6.33 -0.98 3.05
CA LEU A 376 7.39 -0.17 2.43
C LEU A 376 8.74 -0.89 2.40
N PHE A 377 9.15 -1.49 3.52
CA PHE A 377 10.47 -2.12 3.65
C PHE A 377 10.55 -3.44 2.87
N ILE A 378 9.50 -4.25 2.95
CA ILE A 378 9.41 -5.53 2.24
C ILE A 378 9.40 -5.28 0.74
N HIS A 379 8.58 -4.35 0.28
CA HIS A 379 8.50 -4.05 -1.14
C HIS A 379 9.76 -3.37 -1.68
N ALA A 380 10.47 -2.57 -0.88
CA ALA A 380 11.78 -2.06 -1.28
C ALA A 380 12.77 -3.21 -1.51
N THR A 381 12.72 -4.27 -0.69
CA THR A 381 13.55 -5.47 -0.87
C THR A 381 13.16 -6.24 -2.14
N GLN A 382 11.87 -6.49 -2.36
CA GLN A 382 11.37 -7.09 -3.62
C GLN A 382 11.79 -6.27 -4.85
N SER A 383 11.71 -4.94 -4.76
CA SER A 383 12.12 -4.03 -5.83
C SER A 383 13.62 -4.09 -6.13
N LEU A 384 14.47 -4.25 -5.11
CA LEU A 384 15.91 -4.44 -5.30
C LEU A 384 16.20 -5.75 -6.01
N ILE A 385 15.59 -6.84 -5.54
CA ILE A 385 15.72 -8.18 -6.13
C ILE A 385 15.28 -8.14 -7.60
N PHE A 386 14.14 -7.51 -7.90
CA PHE A 386 13.66 -7.30 -9.27
C PHE A 386 14.68 -6.54 -10.12
N ASN A 387 15.24 -5.43 -9.63
CA ASN A 387 16.23 -4.64 -10.37
C ASN A 387 17.49 -5.47 -10.70
N ILE A 388 17.97 -6.29 -9.76
CA ILE A 388 19.12 -7.17 -9.99
C ILE A 388 18.78 -8.23 -11.04
N LEU A 389 17.61 -8.87 -10.92
CA LEU A 389 17.20 -9.96 -11.81
C LEU A 389 16.89 -9.49 -13.22
N VAL A 390 16.24 -8.33 -13.38
CA VAL A 390 16.02 -7.76 -14.72
C VAL A 390 17.36 -7.40 -15.36
N ASN A 391 18.33 -6.88 -14.61
CA ASN A 391 19.67 -6.63 -15.14
C ASN A 391 20.36 -7.92 -15.58
N ILE A 392 20.29 -9.00 -14.78
CA ILE A 392 20.82 -10.32 -15.16
C ILE A 392 20.13 -10.84 -16.43
N ARG A 393 18.80 -10.76 -16.50
CA ARG A 393 18.00 -11.18 -17.67
C ARG A 393 18.37 -10.41 -18.92
N MET A 394 18.56 -9.10 -18.81
CA MET A 394 18.94 -8.23 -19.93
C MET A 394 20.38 -8.50 -20.39
N ASN A 395 21.31 -8.76 -19.46
CA ASN A 395 22.69 -9.12 -19.82
C ASN A 395 22.79 -10.49 -20.50
N LYS A 396 21.96 -11.46 -20.10
CA LYS A 396 21.98 -12.81 -20.70
C LYS A 396 21.38 -12.88 -22.09
N PHE A 397 20.21 -12.26 -22.30
CA PHE A 397 19.46 -12.47 -23.56
C PHE A 397 19.06 -11.17 -24.28
N GLY A 398 19.38 -10.01 -23.72
CA GLY A 398 19.04 -8.71 -24.30
C GLY A 398 17.52 -8.52 -24.47
N PHE A 399 17.15 -7.78 -25.51
CA PHE A 399 15.75 -7.48 -25.87
C PHE A 399 15.04 -8.61 -26.64
N LYS A 400 15.65 -9.78 -26.77
CA LYS A 400 15.00 -10.96 -27.38
C LYS A 400 14.11 -11.62 -26.34
N ILE A 401 12.96 -12.14 -26.79
CA ILE A 401 12.20 -13.11 -26.00
C ILE A 401 12.90 -14.46 -26.10
N VAL A 402 12.91 -15.22 -25.01
CA VAL A 402 13.45 -16.58 -24.97
C VAL A 402 12.47 -17.55 -24.32
N ILE A 403 12.63 -18.83 -24.62
CA ILE A 403 11.87 -19.92 -24.00
C ILE A 403 12.05 -19.86 -22.48
N GLY A 404 10.95 -20.02 -21.74
CA GLY A 404 10.92 -19.93 -20.28
C GLY A 404 10.61 -18.53 -19.73
N ASP A 405 10.68 -17.48 -20.55
CA ASP A 405 10.19 -16.15 -20.15
C ASP A 405 8.69 -16.21 -19.79
N LEU A 406 8.27 -15.34 -18.88
CA LEU A 406 6.85 -15.19 -18.53
C LEU A 406 6.29 -13.95 -19.21
N VAL A 407 5.09 -14.06 -19.79
CA VAL A 407 4.38 -12.94 -20.41
C VAL A 407 2.99 -12.76 -19.80
N GLN A 408 2.52 -11.51 -19.77
CA GLN A 408 1.18 -11.19 -19.28
C GLN A 408 0.22 -10.88 -20.44
N LEU A 409 -0.90 -11.61 -20.51
CA LEU A 409 -1.95 -11.34 -21.50
C LEU A 409 -2.55 -9.94 -21.28
N SER A 410 -2.32 -9.04 -22.23
CA SER A 410 -3.12 -7.82 -22.33
C SER A 410 -4.45 -8.15 -23.03
N HIS A 411 -5.59 -7.73 -22.48
CA HIS A 411 -6.88 -7.86 -23.17
C HIS A 411 -6.87 -7.08 -24.49
N LYS A 412 -6.47 -7.77 -25.56
CA LYS A 412 -6.76 -7.41 -26.94
C LYS A 412 -7.72 -8.49 -27.49
N GLY A 413 -9.03 -8.25 -27.34
CA GLY A 413 -10.12 -8.82 -28.15
C GLY A 413 -10.44 -10.33 -28.06
N ASN A 414 -11.71 -10.63 -27.71
CA ASN A 414 -12.54 -11.80 -28.03
C ASN A 414 -12.01 -13.23 -27.82
N TYR A 415 -12.57 -13.95 -26.83
CA TYR A 415 -13.56 -15.04 -26.97
C TYR A 415 -14.07 -15.43 -25.57
N GLY A 416 -15.37 -15.68 -25.47
CA GLY A 416 -16.08 -15.88 -24.20
C GLY A 416 -15.94 -17.29 -23.62
N THR A 417 -16.06 -17.38 -22.30
CA THR A 417 -17.05 -18.19 -21.57
C THR A 417 -16.93 -17.84 -20.10
N GLU A 418 -18.06 -17.50 -19.48
CA GLU A 418 -18.18 -17.12 -18.08
C GLU A 418 -17.90 -18.31 -17.16
N LEU A 419 -16.99 -18.14 -16.21
CA LEU A 419 -16.96 -18.94 -14.98
C LEU A 419 -16.69 -18.00 -13.79
N LYS A 420 -17.58 -18.10 -12.80
CA LYS A 420 -17.57 -17.32 -11.56
C LYS A 420 -16.40 -17.73 -10.67
N SER A 421 -15.74 -16.77 -10.03
CA SER A 421 -14.81 -17.01 -8.93
C SER A 421 -14.90 -15.90 -7.87
N PRO A 422 -14.43 -16.16 -6.63
CA PRO A 422 -14.95 -15.56 -5.41
C PRO A 422 -14.09 -14.42 -4.83
N ASP A 423 -14.77 -13.53 -4.12
CA ASP A 423 -14.32 -12.72 -2.99
C ASP A 423 -12.85 -12.22 -2.97
N GLY A 424 -12.67 -11.03 -3.54
CA GLY A 424 -11.97 -9.88 -2.97
C GLY A 424 -10.66 -10.11 -2.22
N VAL A 425 -9.54 -9.86 -2.90
CA VAL A 425 -8.26 -9.54 -2.25
C VAL A 425 -7.59 -8.39 -3.01
N ASN A 426 -7.56 -7.21 -2.41
CA ASN A 426 -6.69 -6.12 -2.84
C ASN A 426 -5.23 -6.55 -2.70
N SER A 427 -4.53 -6.71 -3.80
CA SER A 427 -3.06 -6.72 -3.84
C SER A 427 -2.57 -5.77 -4.92
N ASP A 428 -2.58 -4.48 -4.60
CA ASP A 428 -1.93 -3.43 -5.39
C ASP A 428 -1.58 -2.26 -4.44
N TYR A 429 -0.58 -2.44 -3.58
CA TYR A 429 -0.07 -1.38 -2.68
C TYR A 429 1.46 -1.48 -2.60
N THR A 430 2.27 -0.44 -2.47
CA THR A 430 2.07 0.96 -2.07
C THR A 430 2.84 1.90 -3.02
N TYR A 431 2.23 3.01 -3.44
CA TYR A 431 2.92 4.08 -4.17
C TYR A 431 3.52 5.06 -3.17
N ASP A 432 4.75 5.44 -3.47
CA ASP A 432 5.63 6.22 -2.62
C ASP A 432 5.35 7.72 -2.78
N SER A 433 4.79 8.29 -1.71
CA SER A 433 5.02 9.67 -1.29
C SER A 433 5.02 9.60 0.23
N MET A 434 6.16 9.87 0.86
CA MET A 434 6.24 10.07 2.30
C MET A 434 5.35 11.25 2.69
N SER A 435 4.13 10.92 3.02
CA SER A 435 3.10 11.81 3.51
C SER A 435 2.75 11.33 4.92
N GLU A 436 3.43 11.92 5.88
CA GLU A 436 3.36 11.64 7.31
C GLU A 436 1.97 11.97 7.87
N SER A 437 1.05 11.01 7.81
CA SER A 437 -0.10 11.00 8.71
C SER A 437 -0.70 9.62 8.83
N GLU A 438 -0.78 9.18 10.09
CA GLU A 438 -1.66 8.17 10.68
C GLU A 438 -2.87 7.77 9.82
N THR A 439 -2.97 6.49 9.50
CA THR A 439 -4.25 5.87 9.11
C THR A 439 -4.45 4.55 9.84
N ASN A 440 -5.21 4.60 10.94
CA ASN A 440 -5.78 3.41 11.58
C ASN A 440 -6.93 2.89 10.71
N TYR A 441 -6.73 1.75 10.06
CA TYR A 441 -7.78 1.01 9.38
C TYR A 441 -8.39 -0.02 10.33
N SER A 442 -9.67 0.13 10.63
CA SER A 442 -10.51 -0.98 11.10
C SER A 442 -11.64 -1.16 10.09
N ASP A 443 -11.64 -2.30 9.40
CA ASP A 443 -12.67 -2.66 8.43
C ASP A 443 -13.99 -2.99 9.14
N LYS A 444 -15.02 -2.19 8.88
CA LYS A 444 -16.42 -2.64 8.99
C LYS A 444 -17.02 -2.73 7.59
N LYS A 445 -17.22 -3.98 7.14
CA LYS A 445 -17.93 -4.33 5.90
C LYS A 445 -19.37 -3.81 5.94
N LEU A 446 -19.78 -3.11 4.88
CA LEU A 446 -21.18 -2.94 4.51
C LEU A 446 -21.31 -3.16 3.00
N ASN A 447 -22.02 -4.23 2.65
CA ASN A 447 -22.29 -4.71 1.30
C ASN A 447 -23.17 -3.71 0.53
N ASP A 448 -22.80 -3.42 -0.71
CA ASP A 448 -23.74 -2.93 -1.73
C ASP A 448 -23.20 -3.31 -3.11
N SER A 449 -23.72 -4.41 -3.64
CA SER A 449 -23.42 -5.01 -4.93
C SER A 449 -24.09 -4.23 -6.07
N SER A 450 -23.30 -3.68 -7.00
CA SER A 450 -23.75 -3.46 -8.39
C SER A 450 -22.57 -3.15 -9.30
N LEU A 451 -22.37 -4.05 -10.26
CA LEU A 451 -21.65 -3.99 -11.54
C LEU A 451 -20.69 -2.82 -11.74
N ASN A 452 -19.40 -3.11 -11.98
CA ASN A 452 -18.58 -2.42 -12.97
C ASN A 452 -17.42 -3.30 -13.44
N ASN A 453 -17.24 -3.35 -14.77
CA ASN A 453 -16.19 -4.06 -15.48
C ASN A 453 -14.79 -3.74 -14.93
N GLU A 454 -14.15 -4.77 -14.40
CA GLU A 454 -12.84 -4.72 -13.78
C GLU A 454 -11.73 -4.86 -14.84
N ILE A 455 -10.70 -4.01 -14.73
CA ILE A 455 -9.36 -4.39 -15.17
C ILE A 455 -8.70 -4.94 -13.91
N ASP A 456 -9.05 -6.17 -13.58
CA ASP A 456 -8.47 -6.86 -12.43
C ASP A 456 -7.08 -7.41 -12.79
N PHE A 457 -6.16 -7.37 -11.82
CA PHE A 457 -4.83 -7.96 -11.96
C PHE A 457 -4.95 -9.47 -11.73
N ASP A 458 -5.48 -10.15 -12.73
CA ASP A 458 -5.80 -11.55 -12.64
C ASP A 458 -4.54 -12.39 -12.91
N GLU A 459 -4.02 -13.06 -11.88
CA GLU A 459 -2.86 -13.97 -11.97
C GLU A 459 -3.08 -15.13 -12.93
N THR A 460 -4.34 -15.39 -13.32
CA THR A 460 -4.72 -16.38 -14.34
C THR A 460 -4.27 -16.01 -15.77
N LYS A 461 -3.59 -14.86 -15.95
CA LYS A 461 -3.18 -14.32 -17.26
C LYS A 461 -1.68 -14.39 -17.54
N ILE A 462 -0.90 -15.15 -16.77
CA ILE A 462 0.54 -15.34 -17.00
C ILE A 462 0.78 -16.62 -17.80
N ILE A 463 1.55 -16.49 -18.89
CA ILE A 463 1.89 -17.58 -19.81
C ILE A 463 3.40 -17.75 -19.85
N ILE A 464 3.87 -19.01 -19.89
CA ILE A 464 5.26 -19.35 -20.15
C ILE A 464 5.50 -19.37 -21.65
N ILE A 465 6.57 -18.73 -22.10
CA ILE A 465 7.00 -18.79 -23.49
C ILE A 465 7.57 -20.16 -23.81
N THR A 466 7.02 -20.77 -24.86
CA THR A 466 7.43 -22.04 -25.46
C THR A 466 7.82 -21.81 -26.92
N GLU A 467 8.39 -22.83 -27.57
CA GLU A 467 8.71 -22.76 -29.01
C GLU A 467 7.48 -22.47 -29.89
N GLU A 468 6.30 -22.92 -29.46
CA GLU A 468 5.05 -22.80 -30.21
C GLU A 468 4.44 -21.39 -30.16
N ASN A 469 4.60 -20.67 -29.05
CA ASN A 469 3.90 -19.40 -28.82
C ASN A 469 4.80 -18.15 -28.88
N ILE A 470 6.13 -18.32 -28.96
CA ILE A 470 7.09 -17.21 -28.88
C ILE A 470 6.85 -16.09 -29.91
N SER A 471 6.35 -16.44 -31.10
CA SER A 471 6.06 -15.50 -32.19
C SER A 471 4.88 -14.56 -31.91
N GLN A 472 4.04 -14.87 -30.91
CA GLN A 472 2.83 -14.10 -30.59
C GLN A 472 3.10 -12.93 -29.64
N TYR A 473 4.29 -12.86 -29.05
CA TYR A 473 4.63 -11.90 -28.01
C TYR A 473 5.84 -11.06 -28.41
N ASN A 474 6.05 -9.96 -27.67
CA ASN A 474 7.26 -9.13 -27.79
C ASN A 474 7.86 -8.84 -26.41
N ILE A 475 9.04 -8.21 -26.38
CA ILE A 475 9.75 -7.88 -25.13
C ILE A 475 8.94 -7.01 -24.15
N TYR A 476 7.97 -6.24 -24.64
CA TYR A 476 7.10 -5.39 -23.82
C TYR A 476 6.00 -6.17 -23.09
N ASP A 477 5.81 -7.45 -23.41
CA ASP A 477 4.88 -8.36 -22.74
C ASP A 477 5.56 -9.18 -21.63
N VAL A 478 6.90 -9.27 -21.67
CA VAL A 478 7.68 -10.05 -20.71
C VAL A 478 7.64 -9.42 -19.32
N VAL A 479 7.39 -10.26 -18.32
CA VAL A 479 7.32 -9.92 -16.91
C VAL A 479 8.25 -10.78 -16.08
N LEU A 480 8.71 -10.24 -14.95
CA LEU A 480 9.36 -11.00 -13.91
C LEU A 480 8.53 -10.97 -12.62
N PRO A 481 8.47 -12.10 -11.88
CA PRO A 481 7.79 -12.16 -10.61
C PRO A 481 8.57 -11.48 -9.48
N LEU A 482 7.83 -10.88 -8.55
CA LEU A 482 8.32 -10.44 -7.25
C LEU A 482 8.12 -11.58 -6.24
N PRO A 483 9.15 -11.97 -5.46
CA PRO A 483 9.01 -13.02 -4.45
C PRO A 483 7.89 -12.73 -3.45
N GLY A 484 7.04 -13.73 -3.14
CA GLY A 484 5.88 -13.57 -2.27
C GLY A 484 5.14 -14.87 -1.97
N ASP A 485 4.02 -14.78 -1.26
CA ASP A 485 3.19 -15.88 -0.74
C ASP A 485 2.43 -16.69 -1.75
N LYS A 486 1.98 -16.00 -2.80
CA LYS A 486 1.13 -16.63 -3.78
C LYS A 486 1.95 -17.68 -4.50
N ASN A 487 1.28 -18.69 -5.05
CA ASN A 487 1.87 -19.70 -5.94
C ASN A 487 2.40 -19.01 -7.21
N THR A 488 3.48 -18.26 -7.04
CA THR A 488 4.06 -17.37 -8.02
C THR A 488 4.82 -18.25 -8.98
N LEU A 489 4.49 -18.14 -10.25
CA LEU A 489 5.19 -18.83 -11.30
C LEU A 489 6.52 -18.11 -11.53
N PHE A 490 7.61 -18.88 -11.47
CA PHE A 490 8.95 -18.36 -11.75
C PHE A 490 9.43 -18.83 -13.12
N PRO A 491 10.16 -17.97 -13.86
CA PRO A 491 10.71 -18.33 -15.16
C PRO A 491 11.72 -19.47 -15.01
N SER A 492 11.53 -20.56 -15.76
CA SER A 492 12.43 -21.73 -15.69
C SER A 492 13.85 -21.39 -16.14
N ASN A 493 14.00 -20.43 -17.05
CA ASN A 493 15.28 -19.93 -17.54
C ASN A 493 16.03 -19.00 -16.55
N LEU A 494 15.42 -18.65 -15.41
CA LEU A 494 16.02 -17.75 -14.40
C LEU A 494 15.90 -18.24 -12.96
N ILE A 495 15.31 -19.40 -12.70
CA ILE A 495 15.01 -19.85 -11.32
C ILE A 495 16.27 -19.97 -10.45
N ASP A 496 17.39 -20.38 -11.04
CA ASP A 496 18.65 -20.50 -10.32
C ASP A 496 19.27 -19.14 -10.02
N GLU A 497 19.13 -18.16 -10.93
CA GLU A 497 19.52 -16.77 -10.67
C GLU A 497 18.68 -16.17 -9.53
N TYR A 498 17.38 -16.45 -9.48
CA TYR A 498 16.54 -16.03 -8.35
C TYR A 498 17.08 -16.57 -7.03
N LYS A 499 17.39 -17.87 -6.95
CA LYS A 499 17.96 -18.49 -5.75
C LYS A 499 19.29 -17.86 -5.37
N LYS A 500 20.23 -17.73 -6.31
CA LYS A 500 21.55 -17.10 -6.08
C LYS A 500 21.44 -15.66 -5.58
N VAL A 501 20.53 -14.86 -6.17
CA VAL A 501 20.31 -13.48 -5.74
C VAL A 501 19.75 -13.45 -4.31
N LEU A 502 18.78 -14.31 -3.98
CA LEU A 502 18.24 -14.40 -2.63
C LEU A 502 19.31 -14.84 -1.61
N GLU A 503 20.10 -15.87 -1.95
CA GLU A 503 21.19 -16.39 -1.11
C GLU A 503 22.27 -15.33 -0.85
N SER A 504 22.56 -14.45 -1.82
CA SER A 504 23.50 -13.34 -1.62
C SER A 504 23.07 -12.35 -0.53
N PHE A 505 21.78 -12.33 -0.17
CA PHE A 505 21.23 -11.58 0.95
C PHE A 505 20.91 -12.47 2.16
N GLU A 506 21.31 -13.75 2.16
CA GLU A 506 20.91 -14.79 3.12
C GLU A 506 19.38 -14.89 3.26
N LEU A 507 18.68 -14.80 2.13
CA LEU A 507 17.24 -14.96 2.03
C LEU A 507 16.90 -16.21 1.21
N SER A 508 15.65 -16.61 1.28
CA SER A 508 15.04 -17.67 0.48
C SER A 508 13.59 -17.28 0.17
N PHE A 509 12.92 -18.01 -0.73
CA PHE A 509 11.52 -17.75 -1.03
C PHE A 509 10.60 -17.84 0.20
N ASP A 510 10.92 -18.72 1.16
CA ASP A 510 10.13 -18.88 2.38
C ASP A 510 10.11 -17.63 3.26
N HIS A 511 11.14 -16.78 3.18
CA HIS A 511 11.19 -15.53 3.94
C HIS A 511 10.14 -14.52 3.46
N PHE A 512 9.68 -14.64 2.21
CA PHE A 512 8.66 -13.76 1.64
C PHE A 512 7.23 -14.28 1.86
N LYS A 513 7.05 -15.36 2.64
CA LYS A 513 5.74 -15.79 3.11
C LYS A 513 5.18 -14.81 4.15
N SER A 514 3.93 -14.45 3.98
CA SER A 514 3.13 -13.44 4.65
C SER A 514 2.78 -14.00 5.99
N ASP A 515 3.02 -13.16 6.98
CA ASP A 515 2.57 -13.40 8.33
C ASP A 515 1.28 -12.60 8.47
N LYS A 516 0.16 -13.32 8.69
CA LYS A 516 -1.20 -12.75 8.83
C LYS A 516 -1.26 -11.56 9.79
N HIS A 517 -0.35 -11.51 10.75
CA HIS A 517 -0.29 -10.46 11.76
C HIS A 517 0.76 -9.38 11.46
N LEU A 518 1.75 -9.65 10.61
CA LEU A 518 2.89 -8.75 10.38
C LEU A 518 2.84 -8.06 9.01
N PHE A 519 2.73 -8.82 7.91
CA PHE A 519 2.76 -8.25 6.56
C PHE A 519 2.15 -9.16 5.51
N ASN A 520 1.69 -8.53 4.42
CA ASN A 520 1.29 -9.22 3.20
C ASN A 520 2.33 -8.97 2.11
N ALA A 521 3.06 -10.01 1.73
CA ALA A 521 3.93 -10.05 0.57
C ALA A 521 3.26 -10.93 -0.50
N SER A 522 2.15 -10.48 -1.05
CA SER A 522 1.40 -11.24 -2.05
C SER A 522 2.19 -11.63 -3.30
N GLY A 523 3.37 -11.03 -3.52
CA GLY A 523 4.09 -11.13 -4.78
C GLY A 523 3.38 -10.34 -5.89
N GLY A 524 3.75 -10.61 -7.14
CA GLY A 524 3.15 -9.99 -8.32
C GLY A 524 4.09 -10.06 -9.52
N TYR A 525 3.61 -9.62 -10.68
CA TYR A 525 4.40 -9.62 -11.92
C TYR A 525 4.66 -8.19 -12.39
N ARG A 526 5.89 -7.93 -12.84
CA ARG A 526 6.28 -6.61 -13.34
C ARG A 526 6.92 -6.74 -14.71
N LYS A 527 6.44 -5.92 -15.65
CA LYS A 527 7.04 -5.80 -16.99
C LYS A 527 8.49 -5.38 -16.92
N ILE A 528 9.36 -6.00 -17.71
CA ILE A 528 10.80 -5.72 -17.69
C ILE A 528 11.21 -4.55 -18.58
N VAL A 529 10.47 -4.29 -19.67
CA VAL A 529 10.74 -3.18 -20.60
C VAL A 529 9.45 -2.39 -20.79
N VAL A 530 9.59 -1.05 -20.83
CA VAL A 530 8.48 -0.13 -21.09
C VAL A 530 8.82 0.76 -22.26
N LYS A 531 7.89 0.85 -23.21
CA LYS A 531 7.96 1.78 -24.32
C LYS A 531 7.08 3.00 -24.03
N PRO A 532 7.65 4.22 -23.91
CA PRO A 532 6.86 5.44 -23.78
C PRO A 532 5.95 5.65 -24.99
N SER A 533 4.76 6.18 -24.78
CA SER A 533 3.89 6.66 -25.87
C SER A 533 3.85 8.19 -25.87
N ASN A 534 3.43 8.81 -26.98
CA ASN A 534 3.37 10.27 -27.12
C ASN A 534 4.69 10.97 -26.77
N LEU A 535 5.82 10.35 -27.14
CA LEU A 535 7.15 10.87 -26.85
C LEU A 535 7.52 11.96 -27.88
N HIS A 536 7.74 13.18 -27.41
CA HIS A 536 8.12 14.33 -28.23
C HIS A 536 9.16 15.18 -27.48
N SER A 537 10.11 15.77 -28.20
CA SER A 537 11.12 16.65 -27.64
C SER A 537 11.35 17.89 -28.50
N VAL A 538 11.60 19.02 -27.85
CA VAL A 538 12.00 20.28 -28.49
C VAL A 538 13.26 20.79 -27.81
N PHE A 539 14.29 21.09 -28.61
CA PHE A 539 15.51 21.74 -28.14
C PHE A 539 15.31 23.25 -28.12
N ILE A 540 15.50 23.87 -26.95
CA ILE A 540 15.36 25.31 -26.71
C ILE A 540 16.76 25.89 -26.65
N LYS A 541 17.15 26.58 -27.71
CA LYS A 541 18.47 27.23 -27.80
C LYS A 541 18.64 28.33 -26.75
N ALA A 542 19.85 28.46 -26.23
CA ALA A 542 20.23 29.55 -25.33
C ALA A 542 19.89 30.95 -25.91
N ASP A 543 20.07 31.14 -27.22
CA ASP A 543 19.80 32.45 -27.87
C ASP A 543 18.32 32.85 -27.84
N LEU A 544 17.39 31.87 -27.74
CA LEU A 544 15.96 32.12 -27.59
C LEU A 544 15.60 32.57 -26.18
N THR A 545 16.45 32.26 -25.19
CA THR A 545 16.38 32.91 -23.89
C THR A 545 16.99 34.30 -24.03
N LYS A 546 16.19 35.28 -24.49
CA LYS A 546 16.57 36.70 -24.46
C LYS A 546 17.26 36.99 -23.13
N LYS A 547 18.38 37.73 -23.16
CA LYS A 547 19.21 38.10 -21.99
C LYS A 547 18.31 38.32 -20.75
N ASN A 548 18.29 37.33 -19.83
CA ASN A 548 17.52 37.26 -18.57
C ASN A 548 16.09 36.67 -18.57
N THR A 549 15.68 35.94 -19.61
CA THR A 549 14.43 35.17 -19.62
C THR A 549 14.68 33.68 -19.35
N ILE A 550 13.74 33.02 -18.67
CA ILE A 550 13.82 31.58 -18.36
C ILE A 550 12.63 30.88 -19.01
N PRO A 551 12.83 29.77 -19.75
CA PRO A 551 11.72 29.02 -20.31
C PRO A 551 10.99 28.28 -19.18
N ILE A 552 9.67 28.32 -19.14
CA ILE A 552 8.83 27.62 -18.16
C ILE A 552 7.68 26.92 -18.90
N ILE A 553 7.31 25.73 -18.44
CA ILE A 553 6.16 25.01 -18.99
C ILE A 553 4.87 25.75 -18.65
N LYS A 554 4.03 26.02 -19.66
CA LYS A 554 2.66 26.51 -19.46
C LYS A 554 1.84 25.45 -18.73
N GLY A 555 1.51 25.73 -17.47
CA GLY A 555 0.62 24.91 -16.67
C GLY A 555 -0.84 25.09 -17.10
N ASP A 556 -1.69 24.12 -16.78
CA ASP A 556 -3.10 24.16 -17.14
C ASP A 556 -3.85 25.34 -16.48
N LEU A 557 -3.43 25.74 -15.28
CA LEU A 557 -3.95 26.94 -14.61
C LEU A 557 -3.59 28.22 -15.37
N TYR A 558 -2.35 28.33 -15.88
CA TYR A 558 -1.92 29.45 -16.70
C TYR A 558 -2.78 29.56 -17.96
N ASN A 559 -3.02 28.44 -18.65
CA ASN A 559 -3.86 28.40 -19.83
C ASN A 559 -5.30 28.81 -19.51
N LEU A 560 -5.85 28.33 -18.39
CA LEU A 560 -7.21 28.67 -17.96
C LEU A 560 -7.39 30.17 -17.69
N ILE A 561 -6.39 30.81 -17.07
CA ILE A 561 -6.43 32.26 -16.76
C ILE A 561 -6.23 33.09 -18.03
N ASN A 562 -5.36 32.65 -18.94
CA ASN A 562 -4.95 33.41 -20.12
C ASN A 562 -5.72 33.05 -21.40
N HIS A 563 -6.83 32.31 -21.30
CA HIS A 563 -7.68 32.01 -22.45
C HIS A 563 -8.34 33.28 -23.02
N LYS A 564 -7.63 33.97 -23.92
CA LYS A 564 -8.17 34.78 -25.02
C LYS A 564 -7.62 34.20 -26.33
N ASN A 565 -8.55 33.90 -27.24
CA ASN A 565 -8.42 33.54 -28.65
C ASN A 565 -7.02 33.22 -29.19
N ASP A 566 -6.78 31.97 -29.58
CA ASP A 566 -5.96 31.67 -30.76
C ASP A 566 -6.34 30.31 -31.35
N GLN A 567 -7.00 30.34 -32.51
CA GLN A 567 -7.04 29.24 -33.46
C GLN A 567 -6.24 29.70 -34.69
N SER A 568 -5.08 29.09 -34.94
CA SER A 568 -4.40 29.14 -36.23
C SER A 568 -3.51 27.91 -36.43
N GLU A 569 -3.31 27.55 -37.70
CA GLU A 569 -2.65 26.34 -38.22
C GLU A 569 -1.12 26.33 -38.03
N GLN A 570 -0.56 25.11 -38.06
CA GLN A 570 0.69 24.66 -37.42
C GLN A 570 1.99 24.97 -38.18
N THR A 571 2.97 25.58 -37.48
CA THR A 571 4.41 25.61 -37.83
C THR A 571 5.31 25.21 -36.63
N TYR A 572 6.59 24.91 -36.87
CA TYR A 572 7.55 24.45 -35.84
C TYR A 572 7.75 25.46 -34.69
N ASP A 573 7.72 26.76 -34.97
CA ASP A 573 7.80 27.82 -33.96
C ASP A 573 6.58 27.86 -33.02
N GLN A 574 5.40 27.43 -33.50
CA GLN A 574 4.17 27.47 -32.69
C GLN A 574 4.08 26.35 -31.64
N GLN A 575 4.79 25.22 -31.79
CA GLN A 575 4.78 24.14 -30.78
C GLN A 575 5.49 24.56 -29.48
N LEU A 576 6.56 25.35 -29.61
CA LEU A 576 7.24 25.97 -28.48
C LEU A 576 6.33 27.00 -27.83
N ASP A 577 5.71 27.87 -28.62
CA ASP A 577 4.77 28.89 -28.16
C ASP A 577 3.51 28.33 -27.50
N GLN A 578 3.08 27.10 -27.80
CA GLN A 578 1.93 26.49 -27.11
C GLN A 578 2.27 25.97 -25.71
N ASN A 579 3.49 25.49 -25.48
CA ASN A 579 3.84 24.75 -24.28
C ASN A 579 4.82 25.45 -23.35
N ILE A 580 5.58 26.42 -23.86
CA ILE A 580 6.59 27.17 -23.11
C ILE A 580 6.22 28.65 -23.08
N VAL A 581 6.43 29.29 -21.93
CA VAL A 581 6.48 30.75 -21.79
C VAL A 581 7.85 31.13 -21.24
N PHE A 582 8.38 32.24 -21.72
CA PHE A 582 9.60 32.84 -21.20
C PHE A 582 9.24 33.89 -20.15
N THR A 583 9.81 33.74 -18.94
CA THR A 583 9.54 34.65 -17.83
C THR A 583 10.83 35.31 -17.34
N ASN A 584 10.74 36.57 -16.93
CA ASN A 584 11.81 37.27 -16.21
C ASN A 584 11.66 36.96 -14.71
N SER A 585 12.60 36.22 -14.12
CA SER A 585 12.64 35.98 -12.67
C SER A 585 14.09 36.05 -12.20
N SER A 586 14.49 37.20 -11.65
CA SER A 586 15.85 37.39 -11.15
C SER A 586 16.20 36.36 -10.07
N LEU A 587 15.32 36.16 -9.08
CA LEU A 587 15.53 35.20 -8.00
C LEU A 587 15.75 33.76 -8.50
N TYR A 588 14.95 33.30 -9.46
CA TYR A 588 15.11 31.95 -10.00
C TYR A 588 16.33 31.86 -10.93
N HIS A 589 16.63 32.93 -11.67
CA HIS A 589 17.83 33.03 -12.50
C HIS A 589 19.10 32.96 -11.65
N ASP A 590 19.17 33.72 -10.58
CA ASP A 590 20.29 33.75 -9.63
C ASP A 590 20.46 32.37 -8.98
N HIS A 591 19.35 31.71 -8.64
CA HIS A 591 19.39 30.33 -8.16
C HIS A 591 19.95 29.37 -9.21
N LEU A 592 19.50 29.45 -10.47
CA LEU A 592 20.00 28.58 -11.55
C LEU A 592 21.47 28.82 -11.85
N ILE A 593 21.95 30.07 -11.86
CA ILE A 593 23.36 30.41 -12.04
C ILE A 593 24.22 29.86 -10.91
N LYS A 594 23.69 29.88 -9.67
CA LYS A 594 24.35 29.30 -8.51
C LYS A 594 24.48 27.78 -8.60
N GLU A 595 23.44 27.09 -9.09
CA GLU A 595 23.43 25.63 -9.22
C GLU A 595 24.18 25.14 -10.47
N ILE A 596 24.14 25.92 -11.56
CA ILE A 596 24.71 25.55 -12.86
C ILE A 596 25.56 26.74 -13.36
N PRO A 597 26.90 26.69 -13.19
CA PRO A 597 27.80 27.69 -13.75
C PRO A 597 27.57 27.83 -15.25
N ASN A 598 27.48 29.07 -15.75
CA ASN A 598 27.20 29.40 -17.15
C ASN A 598 25.81 29.01 -17.68
N TYR A 599 24.80 28.81 -16.80
CA TYR A 599 23.42 28.52 -17.22
C TYR A 599 22.88 29.45 -18.33
N GLN A 600 23.32 30.72 -18.36
CA GLN A 600 22.90 31.70 -19.36
C GLN A 600 23.29 31.34 -20.81
N GLU A 601 24.32 30.52 -20.99
CA GLU A 601 24.81 30.07 -22.30
C GLU A 601 24.32 28.64 -22.62
N MET A 602 23.56 28.04 -21.70
CA MET A 602 23.09 26.67 -21.82
C MET A 602 21.67 26.62 -22.39
N SER A 603 21.45 25.58 -23.17
CA SER A 603 20.17 25.25 -23.76
C SER A 603 19.28 24.49 -22.77
N SER A 604 18.01 24.33 -23.14
CA SER A 604 17.05 23.49 -22.40
C SER A 604 16.37 22.52 -23.35
N ILE A 605 15.84 21.42 -22.83
CA ILE A 605 15.08 20.45 -23.62
C ILE A 605 13.70 20.33 -23.00
N PHE A 606 12.68 20.66 -23.77
CA PHE A 606 11.31 20.34 -23.43
C PHE A 606 10.97 18.93 -23.93
N LEU A 607 10.43 18.08 -23.07
CA LEU A 607 10.07 16.71 -23.39
C LEU A 607 8.69 16.38 -22.87
N THR A 608 7.91 15.68 -23.68
CA THR A 608 6.61 15.12 -23.28
C THR A 608 6.56 13.63 -23.52
N CYS A 609 5.89 12.88 -22.64
CA CYS A 609 5.67 11.45 -22.83
C CYS A 609 4.54 10.93 -21.93
N SER A 610 3.93 9.82 -22.31
CA SER A 610 3.06 9.01 -21.47
C SER A 610 3.77 7.73 -21.05
N LEU A 611 3.72 7.43 -19.75
CA LEU A 611 4.20 6.16 -19.19
C LEU A 611 3.04 5.41 -18.54
N PRO A 612 3.03 4.06 -18.59
CA PRO A 612 2.03 3.26 -17.91
C PRO A 612 2.14 3.41 -16.37
N LYS A 613 1.13 2.90 -15.65
CA LYS A 613 1.19 2.85 -14.19
C LYS A 613 2.41 2.03 -13.73
N SER A 614 2.96 2.39 -12.57
CA SER A 614 4.11 1.72 -11.98
C SER A 614 5.43 1.85 -12.77
N SER A 615 5.52 2.80 -13.69
CA SER A 615 6.77 3.21 -14.34
C SER A 615 7.27 4.56 -13.83
N TYR A 616 8.59 4.75 -13.83
CA TYR A 616 9.25 5.92 -13.26
C TYR A 616 9.81 6.79 -14.37
N ILE A 617 9.40 8.05 -14.40
CA ILE A 617 9.91 9.00 -15.40
C ILE A 617 11.41 9.26 -15.24
N THR A 618 11.92 9.25 -14.01
CA THR A 618 13.35 9.39 -13.72
C THR A 618 14.18 8.27 -14.35
N VAL A 619 13.66 7.04 -14.38
CA VAL A 619 14.34 5.89 -15.02
C VAL A 619 14.33 6.05 -16.54
N ALA A 620 13.24 6.53 -17.14
CA ALA A 620 13.22 6.83 -18.57
C ALA A 620 14.20 7.96 -18.94
N LEU A 621 14.29 9.00 -18.11
CA LEU A 621 15.22 10.10 -18.30
C LEU A 621 16.69 9.68 -18.20
N MET A 622 17.01 8.66 -17.38
CA MET A 622 18.37 8.11 -17.32
C MET A 622 18.86 7.53 -18.66
N GLU A 623 17.97 7.19 -19.59
CA GLU A 623 18.38 6.72 -20.92
C GLU A 623 18.80 7.86 -21.86
N ILE A 624 18.38 9.11 -21.59
CA ILE A 624 18.62 10.26 -22.47
C ILE A 624 19.55 11.32 -21.88
N ILE A 625 19.79 11.31 -20.57
CA ILE A 625 20.68 12.26 -19.85
C ILE A 625 22.01 11.57 -19.48
N LYS A 626 22.50 10.62 -20.28
CA LYS A 626 23.75 9.90 -20.00
C LYS A 626 24.99 10.74 -20.26
#